data_AF-A0AAU7E015-F1
#
_entry.id   AF-A0AAU7E015-F1
#
_cell.length_a   1.000
_cell.length_b   1.000
_cell.length_c   1.000
_cell.angle_alpha   90.00
_cell.angle_beta   90.00
_cell.angle_gamma   90.00
#
_symmetry.space_group_name_H-M   'P 1'
#
loop_
_entity.id
_entity.type
_entity.pdbx_description
1 polymer ?
#
loop_
_entity_poly.entity_id
_entity_poly.type
_entity_poly.pdbx_seq_one_letter_code
_entity_poly.pdbx_strand_id
1 'polypeptide(L)'
;MPADMYISTRPVLAPHDASRPGGRLLDAASLTMKLLKLAKAPTLGDINGDLSRVPAHVRLEEGQVERLREFLPVVAQIRVKLTRSWDEAGVTVAACLTCGRWMLVSSEVKTIPKKCQLTSGCGGVVRKASAAVTRAQ
;
A
#
# COMPACT_ATOMS: atom_id res chain seq x y z
N MET A 1 16.15 21.15 13.77
CA MET A 1 15.28 19.96 13.87
C MET A 1 14.78 19.64 12.46
N PRO A 2 14.77 18.37 12.01
CA PRO A 2 14.21 18.05 10.70
C PRO A 2 12.71 18.38 10.67
N ALA A 3 12.23 18.94 9.55
CA ALA A 3 10.80 19.20 9.35
C ALA A 3 10.00 17.90 9.35
N ASP A 4 8.77 17.94 9.86
CA ASP A 4 7.87 16.79 9.80
C ASP A 4 7.56 16.44 8.33
N MET A 5 7.68 15.16 8.01
CA MET A 5 7.35 14.60 6.70
C MET A 5 6.09 13.75 6.81
N TYR A 6 5.13 14.04 5.93
CA TYR A 6 3.88 13.28 5.85
C TYR A 6 3.95 12.28 4.72
N ILE A 7 3.33 11.11 4.92
CA ILE A 7 3.21 10.09 3.88
C ILE A 7 1.97 10.39 3.02
N SER A 8 2.19 10.56 1.72
CA SER A 8 1.16 10.80 0.72
C SER A 8 1.12 9.64 -0.28
N THR A 9 -0.03 8.99 -0.45
CA THR A 9 -0.18 7.83 -1.33
C THR A 9 -0.02 8.21 -2.80
N ARG A 10 0.56 7.31 -3.60
CA ARG A 10 0.59 7.39 -5.07
C ARG A 10 0.06 6.09 -5.66
N PRO A 11 -0.55 6.11 -6.86
CA PRO A 11 -1.05 7.31 -7.55
C PRO A 11 -2.12 8.02 -6.71
N VAL A 12 -2.25 9.34 -6.86
CA VAL A 12 -3.36 10.08 -6.24
C VAL A 12 -4.63 9.57 -6.91
N LEU A 13 -5.38 8.72 -6.20
CA LEU A 13 -6.71 8.32 -6.62
C LEU A 13 -7.59 9.56 -6.64
N ALA A 14 -8.54 9.62 -7.57
CA ALA A 14 -9.56 10.67 -7.51
C ALA A 14 -10.31 10.53 -6.16
N PRO A 15 -10.75 11.63 -5.52
CA PRO A 15 -11.37 11.57 -4.19
C PRO A 15 -12.52 10.55 -4.10
N HIS A 16 -13.32 10.44 -5.16
CA HIS A 16 -14.42 9.47 -5.25
C HIS A 16 -13.97 8.01 -5.33
N ASP A 17 -12.77 7.74 -5.86
CA ASP A 17 -12.19 6.41 -5.92
C ASP A 17 -11.51 6.06 -4.60
N ALA A 18 -10.86 7.03 -3.95
CA ALA A 18 -10.22 6.86 -2.65
C ALA A 18 -11.22 6.49 -1.54
N SER A 19 -12.46 6.99 -1.62
CA SER A 19 -13.52 6.66 -0.66
C SER A 19 -14.15 5.27 -0.88
N ARG A 20 -13.92 4.64 -2.04
CA ARG A 20 -14.47 3.30 -2.32
C ARG A 20 -13.66 2.21 -1.60
N PRO A 21 -14.24 1.03 -1.33
CA PRO A 21 -13.53 -0.06 -0.64
C PRO A 21 -12.19 -0.41 -1.28
N GLY A 22 -12.14 -0.49 -2.63
CA GLY A 22 -10.90 -0.77 -3.35
C GLY A 22 -9.86 0.35 -3.24
N GLY A 23 -10.29 1.61 -3.24
CA GLY A 23 -9.38 2.75 -3.07
C GLY A 23 -8.78 2.82 -1.67
N ARG A 24 -9.61 2.62 -0.64
CA ARG A 24 -9.15 2.57 0.76
C ARG A 24 -8.12 1.47 0.99
N LEU A 25 -8.33 0.29 0.40
CA LEU A 25 -7.35 -0.81 0.45
C LEU A 25 -6.05 -0.45 -0.29
N LEU A 26 -6.14 0.16 -1.48
CA LEU A 26 -4.95 0.57 -2.22
C LEU A 26 -4.15 1.62 -1.46
N ASP A 27 -4.81 2.57 -0.82
CA ASP A 27 -4.17 3.55 0.05
C ASP A 27 -3.45 2.87 1.22
N ALA A 28 -4.12 1.96 1.93
CA ALA A 28 -3.51 1.20 3.04
C ALA A 28 -2.28 0.39 2.58
N ALA A 29 -2.36 -0.26 1.42
CA ALA A 29 -1.25 -0.99 0.83
C ALA A 29 -0.09 -0.05 0.44
N SER A 30 -0.40 1.10 -0.16
CA SER A 30 0.56 2.14 -0.53
C SER A 30 1.31 2.70 0.68
N LEU A 31 0.59 2.97 1.78
CA LEU A 31 1.15 3.39 3.07
C LEU A 31 2.07 2.31 3.65
N THR A 32 1.60 1.07 3.70
CA THR A 32 2.36 -0.08 4.21
C THR A 32 3.69 -0.24 3.48
N MET A 33 3.67 -0.24 2.14
CA MET A 33 4.91 -0.35 1.36
C MET A 33 5.89 0.78 1.66
N LYS A 34 5.42 2.01 1.93
CA LYS A 34 6.30 3.13 2.26
C LYS A 34 6.86 2.99 3.68
N LEU A 35 6.05 2.58 4.65
CA LEU A 35 6.50 2.31 6.02
C LEU A 35 7.58 1.23 6.03
N LEU A 36 7.36 0.12 5.33
CA LEU A 36 8.33 -0.97 5.20
C LEU A 36 9.66 -0.49 4.57
N LYS A 37 9.59 0.32 3.52
CA LYS A 37 10.78 0.91 2.90
C LYS A 37 11.52 1.88 3.83
N LEU A 38 10.80 2.66 4.63
CA LEU A 38 11.38 3.59 5.60
C LEU A 38 12.05 2.84 6.76
N ALA A 39 11.40 1.81 7.28
CA ALA A 39 11.92 0.94 8.33
C ALA A 39 13.00 -0.03 7.85
N LYS A 40 13.28 -0.07 6.53
CA LYS A 40 14.18 -1.03 5.88
C LYS A 40 13.82 -2.49 6.26
N ALA A 41 12.52 -2.78 6.27
CA ALA A 41 11.96 -4.07 6.64
C ALA A 41 11.22 -4.69 5.45
N PRO A 42 11.43 -5.98 5.12
CA PRO A 42 10.74 -6.64 4.01
C PRO A 42 9.23 -6.80 4.24
N THR A 43 8.81 -7.13 5.46
CA THR A 43 7.41 -7.41 5.82
C THR A 43 6.98 -6.70 7.10
N LEU A 44 5.66 -6.62 7.35
CA LEU A 44 5.15 -6.06 8.60
C LEU A 44 5.54 -6.92 9.82
N GLY A 45 5.75 -8.23 9.64
CA GLY A 45 6.24 -9.11 10.71
C GLY A 45 7.64 -8.73 11.18
N ASP A 46 8.50 -8.25 10.29
CA ASP A 46 9.88 -7.84 10.60
C ASP A 46 9.95 -6.56 11.43
N ILE A 47 8.89 -5.76 11.42
CA ILE A 47 8.73 -4.64 12.33
C ILE A 47 7.89 -5.00 13.55
N ASN A 48 7.07 -6.07 13.56
CA ASN A 48 6.26 -6.49 14.72
C ASN A 48 5.52 -5.32 15.45
N GLY A 49 5.08 -4.30 14.72
CA GLY A 49 4.52 -3.07 15.29
C GLY A 49 5.55 -2.08 15.91
N ASP A 50 6.82 -2.44 15.95
CA ASP A 50 7.97 -1.57 16.24
C ASP A 50 8.21 -0.57 15.11
N LEU A 51 7.45 0.52 15.18
CA LEU A 51 7.61 1.68 14.31
C LEU A 51 8.79 2.57 14.72
N SER A 52 9.62 2.21 15.72
CA SER A 52 10.80 3.00 16.09
C SER A 52 11.85 3.06 14.97
N ARG A 53 11.82 2.06 14.07
CA ARG A 53 12.65 2.00 12.86
C ARG A 53 12.17 2.96 11.77
N VAL A 54 10.94 3.46 11.86
CA VAL A 54 10.46 4.54 10.99
C VAL A 54 11.07 5.85 11.51
N PRO A 55 11.69 6.68 10.64
CA PRO A 55 12.29 7.92 11.08
C PRO A 55 11.30 8.79 11.87
N ALA A 56 11.69 9.28 13.04
CA ALA A 56 10.80 9.93 14.01
C ALA A 56 10.05 11.18 13.49
N HIS A 57 10.53 11.79 12.41
CA HIS A 57 9.91 12.92 11.73
C HIS A 57 8.84 12.49 10.71
N VAL A 58 8.62 11.19 10.51
CA VAL A 58 7.55 10.70 9.63
C VAL A 58 6.28 10.51 10.44
N ARG A 59 5.23 11.23 10.07
CA ARG A 59 3.93 11.18 10.72
C ARG A 59 2.89 10.52 9.81
N LEU A 60 1.98 9.77 10.44
CA LEU A 60 0.75 9.28 9.83
C LEU A 60 -0.40 10.14 10.35
N GLU A 61 -1.34 10.47 9.47
CA GLU A 61 -2.60 11.07 9.89
C GLU A 61 -3.49 10.03 10.59
N GLU A 62 -4.37 10.46 11.49
CA GLU A 62 -5.27 9.56 12.24
C GLU A 62 -6.09 8.65 11.29
N GLY A 63 -6.66 9.23 10.24
CA GLY A 63 -7.39 8.46 9.22
C GLY A 63 -6.52 7.49 8.40
N GLN A 64 -5.20 7.63 8.40
CA GLN A 64 -4.29 6.65 7.79
C GLN A 64 -4.04 5.46 8.72
N VAL A 65 -3.94 5.71 10.04
CA VAL A 65 -3.79 4.66 11.05
C VAL A 65 -5.02 3.76 11.07
N GLU A 66 -6.22 4.34 11.03
CA GLU A 66 -7.47 3.58 10.98
C GLU A 66 -7.54 2.67 9.75
N ARG A 67 -7.18 3.18 8.56
CA ARG A 67 -7.15 2.38 7.32
C ARG A 67 -6.15 1.23 7.40
N LEU A 68 -4.97 1.45 7.98
CA LEU A 68 -3.98 0.38 8.16
C LEU A 68 -4.52 -0.72 9.08
N ARG A 69 -5.24 -0.37 10.14
CA ARG A 69 -5.88 -1.33 11.04
C ARG A 69 -7.01 -2.10 10.36
N GLU A 70 -7.87 -1.40 9.62
CA GLU A 70 -8.98 -1.99 8.87
C GLU A 70 -8.51 -3.08 7.89
N PHE A 71 -7.41 -2.81 7.17
CA PHE A 71 -6.88 -3.73 6.16
C PHE A 71 -5.69 -4.57 6.63
N LEU A 72 -5.44 -4.65 7.93
CA LEU A 72 -4.27 -5.34 8.50
C LEU A 72 -4.07 -6.76 7.96
N PRO A 73 -5.11 -7.63 7.85
CA PRO A 73 -4.95 -8.99 7.32
C PRO A 73 -4.50 -9.05 5.85
N VAL A 74 -4.77 -7.99 5.09
CA VAL A 74 -4.39 -7.88 3.68
C VAL A 74 -3.00 -7.27 3.56
N VAL A 75 -2.75 -6.15 4.25
CA VAL A 75 -1.46 -5.45 4.15
C VAL A 75 -0.32 -6.19 4.84
N ALA A 76 -0.61 -7.09 5.79
CA ALA A 76 0.38 -8.00 6.38
C ALA A 76 0.99 -8.97 5.35
N GLN A 77 0.34 -9.19 4.22
CA GLN A 77 0.84 -10.06 3.14
C GLN A 77 1.77 -9.32 2.17
N ILE A 78 1.93 -8.00 2.33
CA ILE A 78 2.81 -7.19 1.49
C ILE A 78 4.26 -7.48 1.85
N ARG A 79 5.07 -7.66 0.80
CA ARG A 79 6.52 -7.76 0.90
C ARG A 79 7.18 -6.74 0.01
N VAL A 80 8.06 -5.90 0.56
CA VAL A 80 8.85 -4.96 -0.25
C VAL A 80 10.23 -5.53 -0.54
N LYS A 81 10.67 -5.34 -1.78
CA LYS A 81 12.04 -5.62 -2.18
C LYS A 81 12.93 -4.44 -1.77
N LEU A 82 13.85 -4.68 -0.82
CA LEU A 82 14.74 -3.66 -0.28
C LEU A 82 16.06 -3.54 -1.06
N THR A 83 16.56 -4.64 -1.61
CA THR A 83 17.83 -4.70 -2.35
C THR A 83 17.59 -5.15 -3.78
N ARG A 84 18.59 -4.96 -4.65
CA ARG A 84 18.56 -5.47 -6.03
C ARG A 84 18.84 -6.98 -6.13
N SER A 85 18.95 -7.69 -4.99
CA SER A 85 19.18 -9.15 -5.01
C SER A 85 18.01 -9.88 -5.68
N TRP A 86 18.32 -10.98 -6.35
CA TRP A 86 17.35 -11.76 -7.12
C TRP A 86 16.51 -12.71 -6.27
N ASP A 87 16.87 -12.92 -5.00
CA ASP A 87 16.34 -14.03 -4.21
C ASP A 87 14.91 -13.85 -3.69
N GLU A 88 14.39 -12.62 -3.62
CA GLU A 88 13.01 -12.39 -3.18
C GLU A 88 12.24 -11.39 -4.06
N ALA A 89 11.12 -11.84 -4.61
CA ALA A 89 10.17 -11.01 -5.33
C ALA A 89 9.31 -10.21 -4.33
N GLY A 90 9.18 -8.90 -4.55
CA GLY A 90 8.23 -8.10 -3.78
C GLY A 90 6.79 -8.53 -4.07
N VAL A 91 5.92 -8.51 -3.09
CA VAL A 91 4.49 -8.83 -3.22
C VAL A 91 3.68 -7.60 -2.82
N THR A 92 2.70 -7.25 -3.63
CA THR A 92 1.78 -6.14 -3.37
C THR A 92 0.34 -6.51 -3.73
N VAL A 93 -0.58 -5.57 -3.59
CA VAL A 93 -2.02 -5.78 -3.79
C VAL A 93 -2.48 -5.08 -5.06
N ALA A 94 -3.36 -5.74 -5.80
CA ALA A 94 -4.22 -5.10 -6.79
C ALA A 94 -5.68 -5.25 -6.36
N ALA A 95 -6.48 -4.19 -6.51
CA ALA A 95 -7.87 -4.17 -6.07
C ALA A 95 -8.79 -3.53 -7.12
N CYS A 96 -10.00 -4.05 -7.22
CA CYS A 96 -11.09 -3.44 -7.96
C CYS A 96 -11.61 -2.23 -7.18
N LEU A 97 -11.58 -1.05 -7.80
CA LEU A 97 -12.06 0.19 -7.18
C LEU A 97 -13.54 0.15 -6.84
N THR A 98 -14.35 -0.61 -7.59
CA THR A 98 -15.81 -0.66 -7.40
C THR A 98 -16.24 -1.68 -6.34
N CYS A 99 -15.90 -2.96 -6.54
CA CYS A 99 -16.39 -4.03 -5.67
C CYS A 99 -15.44 -4.38 -4.51
N GLY A 100 -14.25 -3.78 -4.45
CA GLY A 100 -13.29 -4.00 -3.37
C GLY A 100 -12.60 -5.36 -3.36
N ARG A 101 -12.95 -6.28 -4.27
CA ARG A 101 -12.19 -7.54 -4.44
C ARG A 101 -10.76 -7.23 -4.84
N TRP A 102 -9.85 -8.03 -4.32
CA TRP A 102 -8.41 -7.83 -4.46
C TRP A 102 -7.69 -9.15 -4.68
N MET A 103 -6.43 -9.04 -5.11
CA MET A 103 -5.52 -10.15 -5.32
C MET A 103 -4.09 -9.74 -4.97
N LEU A 104 -3.27 -10.70 -4.56
CA LEU A 104 -1.83 -10.52 -4.47
C LEU A 104 -1.21 -10.54 -5.87
N VAL A 105 -0.27 -9.65 -6.09
CA VAL A 105 0.50 -9.58 -7.33
C VAL A 105 1.98 -9.43 -7.02
N SER A 106 2.82 -10.14 -7.77
CA SER A 106 4.26 -9.87 -7.71
C SER A 106 4.52 -8.44 -8.20
N SER A 107 5.48 -7.78 -7.54
CA SER A 107 5.92 -6.43 -7.88
C SER A 107 6.52 -6.39 -9.29
N GLU A 108 7.04 -7.52 -9.77
CA GLU A 108 7.64 -7.71 -11.10
C GLU A 108 6.60 -7.86 -12.22
N VAL A 109 5.35 -8.20 -11.87
CA VAL A 109 4.25 -8.24 -12.83
C VAL A 109 3.94 -6.82 -13.29
N LYS A 110 4.28 -6.55 -14.56
CA LYS A 110 4.06 -5.25 -15.22
C LYS A 110 2.60 -5.02 -15.58
N THR A 111 1.85 -6.09 -15.83
CA THR A 111 0.49 -6.03 -16.37
C THR A 111 -0.48 -6.76 -15.45
N ILE A 112 -1.41 -6.00 -14.88
CA ILE A 112 -2.58 -6.54 -14.19
C ILE A 112 -3.81 -6.37 -15.07
N PRO A 113 -4.89 -7.15 -14.86
CA PRO A 113 -6.16 -6.91 -15.54
C PRO A 113 -6.61 -5.47 -15.30
N LYS A 114 -7.04 -4.76 -16.35
CA LYS A 114 -7.55 -3.38 -16.23
C LYS A 114 -9.00 -3.34 -15.74
N LYS A 115 -9.76 -4.42 -15.98
CA LYS A 115 -11.16 -4.60 -15.59
C LYS A 115 -11.27 -5.68 -14.50
N CYS A 116 -12.30 -5.58 -13.67
CA CYS A 116 -12.56 -6.54 -12.61
C CYS A 116 -12.93 -7.91 -13.19
N GLN A 117 -12.07 -8.90 -12.95
CA GLN A 117 -12.33 -10.31 -13.25
C GLN A 117 -12.60 -11.13 -11.97
N LEU A 118 -12.53 -10.47 -10.80
CA LEU A 118 -12.67 -11.11 -9.49
C LEU A 118 -14.13 -11.23 -9.03
N THR A 119 -15.05 -10.54 -9.71
CA THR A 119 -16.49 -10.55 -9.41
C THR A 119 -17.24 -10.58 -10.73
N SER A 120 -18.08 -11.60 -10.91
CA SER A 120 -18.95 -11.71 -12.10
C SER A 120 -19.83 -10.47 -12.25
N GLY A 121 -19.90 -9.92 -13.47
CA GLY A 121 -20.70 -8.73 -13.79
C GLY A 121 -20.14 -7.38 -13.30
N CYS A 122 -18.98 -7.34 -12.64
CA CYS A 122 -18.41 -6.08 -12.15
C CYS A 122 -17.68 -5.31 -13.27
N GLY A 123 -18.21 -4.16 -13.66
CA GLY A 123 -17.56 -3.23 -14.61
C GLY A 123 -16.41 -2.40 -14.03
N GLY A 124 -15.99 -2.67 -12.80
CA GLY A 124 -15.02 -1.86 -12.07
C GLY A 124 -13.60 -1.93 -12.65
N VAL A 125 -12.83 -0.87 -12.43
CA VAL A 125 -11.42 -0.79 -12.82
C VAL A 125 -10.56 -1.39 -11.71
N VAL A 126 -9.57 -2.20 -12.09
CA VAL A 126 -8.59 -2.74 -11.14
C VAL A 126 -7.32 -1.91 -11.21
N ARG A 127 -6.76 -1.58 -10.05
CA ARG A 127 -5.49 -0.87 -9.93
C ARG A 127 -4.54 -1.63 -9.01
N LYS A 128 -3.24 -1.49 -9.27
CA LYS A 128 -2.15 -2.03 -8.44
C LYS A 128 -1.69 -0.94 -7.48
N ALA A 129 -1.48 -1.28 -6.22
CA ALA A 129 -0.91 -0.36 -5.25
C ALA A 129 0.54 -0.01 -5.65
N SER A 130 0.96 1.23 -5.42
CA SER A 130 2.37 1.63 -5.51
C SER A 130 2.81 2.34 -4.24
N ALA A 131 4.11 2.28 -3.93
CA ALA A 131 4.59 2.82 -2.66
C ALA A 131 4.29 4.33 -2.55
N ALA A 132 3.73 4.73 -1.41
CA ALA A 132 3.49 6.13 -1.10
C ALA A 132 4.82 6.93 -1.11
N VAL A 133 4.72 8.25 -1.27
CA VAL A 133 5.85 9.17 -1.23
C VAL A 133 5.83 9.99 0.07
N THR A 134 7.00 10.33 0.57
CA THR A 134 7.13 11.31 1.66
C THR A 134 7.13 12.70 1.04
N ARG A 135 6.32 13.61 1.57
CA ARG A 135 6.35 15.05 1.22
C ARG A 135 6.71 15.85 2.47
N ALA A 136 7.65 16.77 2.32
CA ALA A 136 7.82 17.85 3.30
C ALA A 136 6.62 18.79 3.19
N GLN A 137 6.13 19.27 4.33
CA GLN A 137 5.23 20.43 4.36
C GLN A 137 6.05 21.72 4.24
#